data_AF-A0A818JLV5-F1
#
_entry.id   AF-A0A818JLV5-F1
#
_cell.length_a   1.000
_cell.length_b   1.000
_cell.length_c   1.000
_cell.angle_alpha   90.00
_cell.angle_beta   90.00
_cell.angle_gamma   90.00
#
_symmetry.space_group_name_H-M   'P 1'
#
loop_
_entity.id
_entity.type
_entity.pdbx_description
1 polymer ?
#
loop_
_entity_poly.entity_id
_entity_poly.type
_entity_poly.pdbx_seq_one_letter_code
_entity_poly.pdbx_strand_id
1 'polypeptide(L)'
;MLIFYFFHFLLVFFYNILFRYVSDPNLWTKHEIQHLRLPTVDFSNPQVENLFHGIEFLRTVRQEKKRAYIHCKAGRQRSANLVACYLIDTYGMTPEEAARH
;
A
#
# COMPACT_ATOMS: atom_id res chain seq x y z
N MET A 1 12.84 11.74 -12.55
CA MET A 1 13.49 10.43 -12.30
C MET A 1 14.48 10.56 -11.14
N LEU A 2 14.03 10.99 -9.95
CA LEU A 2 14.93 11.40 -8.85
C LEU A 2 14.40 11.10 -7.43
N ILE A 3 13.31 10.33 -7.29
CA ILE A 3 12.69 10.06 -5.98
C ILE A 3 13.19 8.74 -5.35
N PHE A 4 13.94 7.91 -6.08
CA PHE A 4 14.28 6.55 -5.64
C PHE A 4 15.63 6.40 -4.91
N TYR A 5 16.45 7.44 -4.80
CA TYR A 5 17.87 7.25 -4.44
C TYR A 5 18.19 7.19 -2.94
N PHE A 6 17.25 7.40 -2.01
CA PHE A 6 17.64 7.55 -0.60
C PHE A 6 16.76 6.93 0.48
N PHE A 7 15.79 6.08 0.13
CA PHE A 7 14.88 5.56 1.15
C PHE A 7 14.55 4.08 0.92
N HIS A 8 14.79 3.29 1.95
CA HIS A 8 14.29 1.94 2.15
C HIS A 8 12.75 1.96 2.18
N PHE A 9 12.12 2.05 0.99
CA PHE A 9 10.66 2.09 0.84
C PHE A 9 10.12 0.70 0.50
N LEU A 10 9.13 0.23 1.26
CA LEU A 10 8.28 -0.92 0.90
C LEU A 10 7.08 -0.42 0.09
N LEU A 11 6.77 -1.08 -1.02
CA LEU A 11 5.78 -0.57 -1.98
C LEU A 11 4.49 -1.38 -1.93
N VAL A 12 3.36 -0.78 -1.54
CA VAL A 12 2.03 -1.41 -1.63
C VAL A 12 1.30 -0.87 -2.86
N PHE A 13 1.02 -1.75 -3.82
CA PHE A 13 0.34 -1.46 -5.08
C PHE A 13 -1.11 -1.95 -5.03
N PHE A 14 -2.06 -1.04 -5.14
CA PHE A 14 -3.45 -1.41 -5.49
C PHE A 14 -3.60 -1.43 -7.01
N TYR A 15 -3.77 -2.61 -7.61
CA TYR A 15 -3.86 -2.78 -9.07
C TYR A 15 -5.31 -2.73 -9.58
N ASN A 16 -5.47 -2.24 -10.81
CA ASN A 16 -6.70 -2.20 -11.60
C ASN A 16 -6.61 -3.26 -12.71
N ILE A 17 -7.56 -4.19 -12.78
CA ILE A 17 -7.63 -5.30 -13.76
C ILE A 17 -7.45 -4.87 -15.23
N LEU A 18 -7.67 -3.59 -15.60
CA LEU A 18 -7.68 -3.11 -16.99
C LEU A 18 -6.43 -2.34 -17.48
N PHE A 19 -5.41 -2.01 -16.66
CA PHE A 19 -4.28 -1.16 -17.11
C PHE A 19 -2.89 -1.81 -17.03
N ARG A 20 -2.32 -2.04 -18.21
CA ARG A 20 -1.04 -2.70 -18.56
C ARG A 20 0.27 -2.04 -18.06
N TYR A 21 0.21 -1.06 -17.14
CA TYR A 21 1.41 -0.41 -16.58
C TYR A 21 1.69 -0.92 -15.19
N VAL A 22 2.27 -2.11 -15.15
CA VAL A 22 2.77 -2.71 -13.94
C VAL A 22 4.29 -2.71 -14.06
N SER A 23 4.95 -2.04 -13.13
CA SER A 23 6.41 -2.13 -12.99
C SER A 23 6.80 -3.59 -12.85
N ASP A 24 7.81 -4.04 -13.60
CA ASP A 24 8.28 -5.43 -13.57
C ASP A 24 8.60 -5.84 -12.11
N PRO A 25 7.95 -6.88 -11.54
CA PRO A 25 8.31 -7.43 -10.23
C PRO A 25 9.83 -7.63 -10.05
N ASN A 26 10.49 -8.10 -11.11
CA ASN A 26 11.92 -8.40 -11.08
C ASN A 26 12.77 -7.13 -10.89
N LEU A 27 12.28 -5.97 -11.31
CA LEU A 27 12.98 -4.70 -11.08
C LEU A 27 13.01 -4.36 -9.59
N TRP A 28 11.90 -4.57 -8.87
CA TRP A 28 11.85 -4.32 -7.42
C TRP A 28 12.74 -5.31 -6.66
N THR A 29 12.67 -6.59 -7.02
CA THR A 29 13.53 -7.63 -6.43
C THR A 29 15.02 -7.34 -6.66
N LYS A 30 15.40 -6.90 -7.86
CA LYS A 30 16.79 -6.50 -8.18
C LYS A 30 17.31 -5.36 -7.30
N HIS A 31 16.42 -4.46 -6.87
CA HIS A 31 16.73 -3.35 -5.99
C HIS A 31 16.44 -3.65 -4.51
N GLU A 32 16.15 -4.90 -4.16
CA GLU A 32 15.83 -5.35 -2.80
C GLU A 32 14.62 -4.60 -2.19
N ILE A 33 13.72 -4.12 -3.05
CA ILE A 33 12.48 -3.45 -2.66
C ILE A 33 11.40 -4.52 -2.52
N GLN A 34 10.97 -4.79 -1.29
CA GLN A 34 9.80 -5.63 -1.06
C GLN A 34 8.55 -4.91 -1.59
N HIS A 35 7.67 -5.67 -2.23
CA HIS A 35 6.49 -5.12 -2.88
C HIS A 35 5.28 -6.05 -2.68
N LEU A 36 4.11 -5.45 -2.43
CA LEU A 36 2.85 -6.16 -2.31
C LEU A 36 1.89 -5.65 -3.36
N ARG A 37 1.18 -6.56 -4.04
CA ARG A 37 0.11 -6.21 -4.97
C ARG A 37 -1.23 -6.69 -4.44
N LEU A 38 -2.12 -5.74 -4.22
CA LEU A 38 -3.49 -5.97 -3.77
C LEU A 38 -4.43 -5.71 -4.96
N PRO A 39 -4.95 -6.76 -5.61
CA PRO A 39 -5.86 -6.58 -6.73
C PRO A 39 -7.16 -5.93 -6.26
N THR A 40 -7.63 -4.90 -6.94
CA THR A 40 -8.92 -4.26 -6.64
C THR A 40 -9.56 -3.78 -7.93
N VAL A 41 -10.83 -4.12 -8.15
CA VAL A 41 -11.56 -3.65 -9.33
C VAL A 41 -11.63 -2.12 -9.29
N ASP A 42 -11.44 -1.47 -10.44
CA ASP A 42 -11.52 -0.02 -10.48
C ASP A 42 -12.92 0.46 -10.09
N PHE A 43 -12.98 1.56 -9.34
CA PHE A 43 -14.21 2.11 -8.76
C PHE A 43 -14.92 1.20 -7.74
N SER A 44 -14.31 0.09 -7.33
CA SER A 44 -14.76 -0.72 -6.20
C SER A 44 -13.90 -0.48 -4.96
N ASN A 45 -14.48 -0.80 -3.80
CA ASN A 45 -13.68 -0.94 -2.58
C ASN A 45 -12.77 -2.18 -2.70
N PRO A 46 -11.59 -2.17 -2.03
CA PRO A 46 -10.80 -3.37 -1.85
C PRO A 46 -11.62 -4.46 -1.14
N GLN A 47 -11.37 -5.72 -1.50
CA GLN A 47 -11.88 -6.85 -0.72
C GLN A 47 -11.27 -6.81 0.69
N VAL A 48 -12.03 -7.26 1.69
CA VAL A 48 -11.62 -7.20 3.10
C VAL A 48 -10.34 -8.01 3.31
N GLU A 49 -10.19 -9.14 2.64
CA GLU A 49 -9.01 -10.01 2.68
C GLU A 49 -7.76 -9.27 2.18
N ASN A 50 -7.92 -8.44 1.13
CA ASN A 50 -6.82 -7.63 0.61
C ASN A 50 -6.43 -6.51 1.57
N LEU A 51 -7.39 -5.95 2.32
CA LEU A 51 -7.08 -4.98 3.38
C LEU A 51 -6.27 -5.66 4.49
N PHE A 52 -6.67 -6.84 4.94
CA PHE A 52 -5.91 -7.60 5.93
C PHE A 52 -4.49 -7.93 5.47
N HIS A 53 -4.31 -8.41 4.24
CA HIS A 53 -2.97 -8.65 3.69
C HIS A 53 -2.12 -7.37 3.64
N GLY A 54 -2.75 -6.23 3.29
CA GLY A 54 -2.08 -4.93 3.30
C GLY A 54 -1.66 -4.50 4.70
N ILE A 55 -2.53 -4.68 5.70
CA ILE A 55 -2.24 -4.34 7.11
C ILE A 55 -1.09 -5.20 7.64
N GLU A 56 -1.11 -6.52 7.40
CA GLU A 56 -0.03 -7.41 7.84
C GLU A 56 1.32 -7.03 7.21
N PHE A 57 1.34 -6.69 5.93
CA PHE A 57 2.54 -6.19 5.28
C PHE A 57 3.04 -4.89 5.92
N LEU A 58 2.16 -3.94 6.24
CA LEU A 58 2.54 -2.70 6.93
C LEU A 58 3.05 -2.95 8.36
N ARG A 59 2.54 -3.97 9.06
CA ARG A 59 3.08 -4.41 10.34
C ARG A 59 4.51 -4.91 10.20
N THR A 60 4.81 -5.73 9.19
CA THR A 60 6.18 -6.18 8.90
C THR A 60 7.10 -5.00 8.58
N VAL A 61 6.66 -4.05 7.76
CA VAL A 61 7.42 -2.80 7.49
C VAL A 61 7.77 -2.07 8.78
N ARG A 62 6.78 -1.92 9.66
CA ARG A 62 6.95 -1.22 10.94
C ARG A 62 7.92 -1.97 11.85
N GLN A 63 7.81 -3.29 11.95
CA GLN A 63 8.73 -4.13 12.73
C GLN A 63 10.17 -4.01 12.24
N GLU A 64 10.36 -3.95 10.91
CA GLU A 64 11.67 -3.71 10.28
C GLU A 64 12.15 -2.25 10.38
N LYS A 65 11.37 -1.34 11.00
CA LYS A 65 11.63 0.10 11.08
C LYS A 65 11.83 0.77 9.72
N LYS A 66 11.18 0.23 8.69
CA LYS A 66 11.19 0.76 7.32
C LYS A 66 10.01 1.70 7.09
N ARG A 67 9.98 2.34 5.92
CA ARG A 67 8.85 3.19 5.50
C ARG A 67 8.09 2.51 4.38
N ALA A 68 6.77 2.59 4.41
CA ALA A 68 5.92 2.12 3.31
C ALA A 68 5.55 3.29 2.40
N TYR A 69 5.60 3.07 1.10
CA TYR A 69 4.98 3.89 0.08
C TYR A 69 3.75 3.15 -0.46
N ILE A 70 2.58 3.70 -0.17
CA ILE A 70 1.30 3.10 -0.52
C ILE A 70 0.67 3.99 -1.58
N HIS A 71 0.30 3.41 -2.73
CA HIS A 71 -0.44 4.17 -3.73
C HIS A 71 -1.44 3.31 -4.49
N CYS A 72 -2.42 3.98 -5.07
CA CYS A 72 -3.27 3.42 -6.11
C CYS A 72 -3.00 4.18 -7.42
N LYS A 73 -3.96 4.21 -8.36
CA LYS A 73 -3.80 4.97 -9.60
C LYS A 73 -3.77 6.50 -9.36
N ALA A 74 -4.74 7.02 -8.63
CA ALA A 74 -4.89 8.46 -8.37
C ALA A 74 -4.46 8.89 -6.95
N GLY A 75 -4.11 7.92 -6.09
CA GLY A 75 -3.74 8.18 -4.69
C GLY A 75 -4.88 8.58 -3.75
N ARG A 76 -6.16 8.52 -4.18
CA ARG A 76 -7.29 9.10 -3.42
C ARG A 76 -8.10 8.09 -2.60
N GLN A 77 -8.65 7.05 -3.22
CA GLN A 77 -9.64 6.19 -2.56
C GLN A 77 -9.01 4.94 -1.91
N ARG A 78 -8.43 4.05 -2.72
CA ARG A 78 -8.00 2.71 -2.30
C ARG A 78 -6.81 2.74 -1.35
N SER A 79 -5.81 3.57 -1.64
CA SER A 79 -4.64 3.76 -0.80
C SER A 79 -5.00 4.39 0.54
N ALA A 80 -5.86 5.43 0.54
CA ALA A 80 -6.32 6.07 1.76
C ALA A 80 -7.15 5.10 2.62
N ASN A 81 -7.99 4.27 1.99
CA ASN A 81 -8.76 3.25 2.71
C ASN A 81 -7.86 2.26 3.45
N LEU A 82 -6.82 1.73 2.81
CA LEU A 82 -5.85 0.86 3.48
C LEU A 82 -5.15 1.56 4.66
N VAL A 83 -4.71 2.80 4.45
CA VAL A 83 -4.05 3.58 5.51
C VAL A 83 -5.00 3.79 6.69
N ALA A 84 -6.25 4.16 6.43
CA ALA A 84 -7.26 4.33 7.47
C ALA A 84 -7.50 3.02 8.24
N CYS A 85 -7.68 1.89 7.54
CA CYS A 85 -7.84 0.59 8.19
C CYS A 85 -6.62 0.21 9.05
N TYR A 86 -5.41 0.48 8.55
CA TYR A 86 -4.18 0.26 9.31
C TYR A 86 -4.12 1.14 10.57
N LEU A 87 -4.53 2.42 10.47
CA LEU A 87 -4.54 3.33 11.62
C LEU A 87 -5.51 2.87 12.71
N ILE A 88 -6.71 2.44 12.31
CA ILE A 88 -7.72 1.89 13.23
C ILE A 88 -7.17 0.62 13.89
N ASP A 89 -6.69 -0.34 13.10
CA ASP A 89 -6.21 -1.63 13.60
C ASP A 89 -4.98 -1.50 14.51
N THR A 90 -4.03 -0.63 14.15
CA THR A 90 -2.73 -0.56 14.83
C THR A 90 -2.69 0.45 15.98
N TYR A 91 -3.50 1.51 15.92
CA TYR A 91 -3.50 2.58 16.91
C TYR A 91 -4.85 2.76 17.63
N GLY A 92 -5.86 1.96 17.30
CA GLY A 92 -7.18 2.03 17.94
C GLY A 92 -7.94 3.33 17.63
N MET A 93 -7.59 4.02 16.54
CA MET A 93 -8.28 5.24 16.10
C MET A 93 -9.74 4.93 15.74
N THR A 94 -10.62 5.92 15.89
CA THR A 94 -11.95 5.84 15.27
C THR A 94 -11.86 6.02 13.75
N PRO A 95 -12.87 5.57 12.97
CA PRO A 95 -12.91 5.82 11.53
C PRO A 95 -12.78 7.31 11.15
N GLU A 96 -13.38 8.21 11.93
CA GLU A 96 -13.34 9.66 11.70
C GLU A 96 -11.95 10.25 11.97
N GLU A 97 -11.23 9.73 12.96
CA GLU A 97 -9.84 10.11 13.23
C GLU A 97 -8.92 9.63 12.11
N ALA A 98 -9.05 8.38 11.72
CA ALA A 98 -8.26 7.78 10.65
C ALA A 98 -8.47 8.48 9.31
N ALA A 99 -9.69 8.91 8.99
CA ALA A 99 -10.03 9.60 7.73
C ALA A 99 -9.46 11.03 7.61
N ARG A 100 -8.94 11.61 8.70
CA ARG A 100 -8.35 12.97 8.72
C ARG A 100 -6.84 13.01 8.46
N HIS A 101 -6.20 11.86 8.28
CA HIS A 101 -4.76 11.72 8.03
C HIS A 101 -4.46 11.63 6.53
#